data_AF-A0A7Z9G549-F1
#
_entry.id   AF-A0A7Z9G549-F1
#
_cell.length_a   1.000
_cell.length_b   1.000
_cell.length_c   1.000
_cell.angle_alpha   90.00
_cell.angle_beta   90.00
_cell.angle_gamma   90.00
#
_symmetry.space_group_name_H-M   'P 1'
#
loop_
_entity.id
_entity.type
_entity.pdbx_description
1 polymer ?
#
loop_
_entity_poly.entity_id
_entity_poly.type
_entity_poly.pdbx_seq_one_letter_code
_entity_poly.pdbx_strand_id
1 'polypeptide(L)'
;VADNKKMEDCLAKLFADLPGIIDGSTEMRAELFQKWNNQHVVALGAQYALTDELDLRMGYNYGTNPVPEYYLQPLFPAVVQEHFTAGFGYAPDGETFSVDMSYSYVPEASLTSSSLSPVTSAMSQHNFSINYTSIFED
;
A
#
# COMPACT_ATOMS: atom_id res chain seq x y z
N VAL A 1 23.61 50.83 20.08
CA VAL A 1 24.24 49.74 20.88
C VAL A 1 23.25 48.62 21.22
N ALA A 2 21.98 48.91 21.55
CA ALA A 2 20.98 47.88 21.88
C ALA A 2 20.45 47.04 20.71
N ASP A 3 20.59 47.51 19.46
CA ASP A 3 20.00 46.87 18.27
C ASP A 3 20.89 45.76 17.68
N ASN A 4 22.21 45.93 17.76
CA ASN A 4 23.16 44.90 17.31
C ASN A 4 23.04 43.60 18.11
N LYS A 5 22.73 43.67 19.40
CA LYS A 5 22.62 42.48 20.24
C LYS A 5 21.41 41.62 19.85
N LYS A 6 20.29 42.23 19.47
CA LYS A 6 19.12 41.51 18.93
C LYS A 6 19.41 40.89 17.57
N MET A 7 20.17 41.56 16.71
CA MET A 7 20.62 41.02 15.43
C MET A 7 21.58 39.84 15.60
N GLU A 8 22.53 39.93 16.53
CA GLU A 8 23.46 38.84 16.85
C GLU A 8 22.73 37.63 17.44
N ASP A 9 21.76 37.84 18.34
CA ASP A 9 20.94 36.78 18.89
C ASP A 9 20.04 36.12 17.83
N CYS A 10 19.55 36.90 16.85
CA CYS A 10 18.76 36.39 15.72
C CYS A 10 19.62 35.53 14.78
N LEU A 11 20.84 35.99 14.48
CA LEU A 11 21.80 35.24 13.67
C LEU A 11 22.23 33.96 14.38
N ALA A 12 22.51 34.01 15.68
CA ALA A 12 22.87 32.83 16.47
C ALA A 12 21.77 31.76 16.48
N LYS A 13 20.49 32.18 16.55
CA LYS A 13 19.36 31.26 16.41
C LYS A 13 19.23 30.69 15.00
N LEU A 14 19.40 31.51 13.98
CA LEU A 14 19.35 31.06 12.59
C LEU A 14 20.40 29.98 12.30
N PHE A 15 21.61 30.12 12.85
CA PHE A 15 22.68 29.13 12.71
C PHE A 15 22.46 27.88 13.58
N ALA A 16 21.81 28.00 14.74
CA ALA A 16 21.47 26.85 15.60
C ALA A 16 20.31 26.01 15.04
N ASP A 17 19.34 26.65 14.38
CA ASP A 17 18.16 26.01 13.78
C ASP A 17 18.41 25.42 12.38
N LEU A 18 19.64 25.56 11.84
CA LEU A 18 20.09 24.94 10.59
C LEU A 18 21.12 23.83 10.86
N PRO A 19 20.74 22.69 11.45
CA PRO A 19 21.62 21.53 11.56
C PRO A 19 21.87 20.96 10.15
N GLY A 20 23.07 21.20 9.60
CA GLY A 20 23.51 20.59 8.34
C GLY A 20 24.43 21.45 7.46
N ILE A 21 24.52 22.76 7.68
CA ILE A 21 25.40 23.63 6.87
C ILE A 21 26.84 23.72 7.42
N ILE A 22 27.04 23.51 8.72
CA ILE A 22 28.32 23.83 9.40
C ILE A 22 29.10 22.60 9.88
N ASP A 23 28.57 21.38 9.73
CA ASP A 23 29.20 20.16 10.28
C ASP A 23 30.01 19.36 9.26
N GLY A 24 30.13 19.81 8.00
CA GLY A 24 30.81 19.03 6.96
C GLY A 24 30.24 17.62 6.76
N SER A 25 29.04 17.35 7.30
CA SER A 25 28.37 16.08 7.20
C SER A 25 27.89 15.91 5.77
N THR A 26 28.40 14.89 5.07
CA THR A 26 27.87 14.37 3.80
C THR A 26 26.51 13.67 3.99
N GLU A 27 25.73 14.08 4.99
CA GLU A 27 24.45 13.48 5.32
C GLU A 27 23.33 14.38 4.83
N MET A 28 22.77 14.03 3.66
CA MET A 28 21.50 14.60 3.22
C MET A 28 20.39 14.07 4.13
N ARG A 29 20.03 14.86 5.15
CA ARG A 29 18.89 14.58 6.01
C ARG A 29 17.61 15.05 5.32
N ALA A 30 17.00 14.17 4.54
CA ALA A 30 15.71 14.41 3.91
C ALA A 30 14.59 14.04 4.90
N GLU A 31 14.02 15.04 5.59
CA GLU A 31 12.82 14.83 6.40
C GLU A 31 11.58 14.80 5.49
N LEU A 32 11.03 13.60 5.31
CA LEU A 32 9.87 13.38 4.45
C LEU A 32 8.58 13.41 5.28
N PHE A 33 7.96 14.58 5.38
CA PHE A 33 6.67 14.75 6.06
C PHE A 33 5.54 14.12 5.24
N GLN A 34 5.09 12.92 5.62
CA GLN A 34 4.08 12.19 4.83
C GLN A 34 2.62 12.45 5.25
N LYS A 35 2.34 12.88 6.48
CA LYS A 35 0.97 13.20 7.00
C LYS A 35 -0.13 12.23 6.54
N TRP A 36 0.10 10.92 6.63
CA TRP A 36 -0.88 9.91 6.24
C TRP A 36 -2.14 9.98 7.10
N ASN A 37 -3.29 9.79 6.45
CA ASN A 37 -4.57 9.63 7.11
C ASN A 37 -4.82 8.16 7.47
N ASN A 38 -5.82 7.92 8.31
CA ASN A 38 -6.27 6.56 8.60
C ASN A 38 -6.80 5.89 7.32
N GLN A 39 -6.45 4.62 7.13
CA GLN A 39 -6.97 3.77 6.06
C GLN A 39 -8.08 2.87 6.60
N HIS A 40 -9.22 2.85 5.91
CA HIS A 40 -10.29 1.88 6.12
C HIS A 40 -10.24 0.84 5.02
N VAL A 41 -10.29 -0.43 5.41
CA VAL A 41 -10.36 -1.57 4.49
C VAL A 41 -11.62 -2.35 4.82
N VAL A 42 -12.45 -2.56 3.80
CA VAL A 42 -13.67 -3.36 3.88
C VAL A 42 -13.55 -4.50 2.89
N ALA A 43 -13.72 -5.73 3.38
CA ALA A 43 -13.68 -6.94 2.58
C ALA A 43 -15.01 -7.67 2.68
N LEU A 44 -15.52 -8.14 1.55
CA LEU A 44 -16.69 -9.00 1.47
C LEU A 44 -16.37 -10.19 0.56
N GLY A 45 -16.85 -11.36 0.93
CA GLY A 45 -16.61 -12.59 0.18
C GLY A 45 -17.74 -13.58 0.37
N ALA A 46 -17.93 -14.42 -0.64
CA ALA A 46 -18.90 -15.49 -0.63
C ALA A 46 -18.27 -16.77 -1.17
N GLN A 47 -18.64 -17.88 -0.56
CA GLN A 47 -18.36 -19.22 -1.06
C GLN A 47 -19.68 -19.91 -1.41
N TYR A 48 -19.68 -20.66 -2.50
CA TYR A 48 -20.82 -21.45 -2.93
C TYR A 48 -20.37 -22.85 -3.37
N ALA A 49 -20.90 -23.88 -2.73
CA ALA A 49 -20.72 -25.27 -3.13
C ALA A 49 -21.59 -25.56 -4.37
N LEU A 50 -20.95 -25.64 -5.54
CA LEU A 50 -21.63 -26.00 -6.79
C LEU A 50 -22.03 -27.48 -6.82
N THR A 51 -21.15 -28.34 -6.32
CA THR A 51 -21.35 -29.78 -6.14
C THR A 51 -20.73 -30.20 -4.82
N ASP A 52 -20.90 -31.46 -4.42
CA ASP A 52 -20.26 -32.02 -3.21
C ASP A 52 -18.71 -32.00 -3.31
N GLU A 53 -18.17 -31.78 -4.50
CA GLU A 53 -16.75 -31.87 -4.82
C GLU A 53 -16.17 -30.51 -5.25
N LEU A 54 -17.01 -29.51 -5.57
CA LEU A 54 -16.58 -28.24 -6.18
C LEU A 54 -17.15 -27.04 -5.42
N ASP A 55 -16.25 -26.24 -4.89
CA ASP A 55 -16.52 -24.95 -4.27
C ASP A 55 -16.10 -23.80 -5.19
N LEU A 56 -16.94 -22.77 -5.31
CA LEU A 56 -16.57 -21.49 -5.88
C LEU A 56 -16.43 -20.43 -4.80
N ARG A 57 -15.43 -19.57 -4.95
CA ARG A 57 -15.16 -18.44 -4.06
C ARG A 57 -15.03 -17.17 -4.88
N MET A 58 -15.67 -16.11 -4.39
CA MET A 58 -15.55 -14.77 -4.95
C MET A 58 -15.47 -13.76 -3.81
N GLY A 59 -14.70 -12.70 -4.01
CA GLY A 59 -14.49 -11.66 -3.02
C GLY A 59 -14.19 -10.31 -3.65
N TYR A 60 -14.48 -9.28 -2.88
CA TYR A 60 -14.16 -7.90 -3.20
C TYR A 60 -13.61 -7.24 -1.94
N ASN A 61 -12.49 -6.54 -2.10
CA ASN A 61 -11.87 -5.76 -1.05
C ASN A 61 -11.73 -4.32 -1.54
N TYR A 62 -12.22 -3.39 -0.74
CA TYR A 62 -12.09 -1.95 -0.96
C TYR A 62 -11.28 -1.33 0.17
N GLY A 63 -10.19 -0.67 -0.17
CA GLY A 63 -9.33 0.08 0.75
C GLY A 63 -9.28 1.55 0.37
N THR A 64 -9.60 2.45 1.30
CA THR A 64 -9.41 3.89 1.08
C THR A 64 -7.92 4.22 1.00
N ASN A 65 -7.50 5.13 0.13
CA ASN A 65 -6.10 5.56 0.06
C ASN A 65 -5.75 6.49 1.24
N PRO A 66 -4.79 6.13 2.13
CA PRO A 66 -4.39 6.98 3.25
C PRO A 66 -3.46 8.13 2.85
N VAL A 67 -2.91 8.13 1.63
CA VAL A 67 -1.89 9.09 1.19
C VAL A 67 -2.55 10.37 0.63
N PRO A 68 -2.29 11.55 1.23
CA PRO A 68 -2.77 12.81 0.67
C PRO A 68 -2.13 13.09 -0.70
N GLU A 69 -2.93 13.55 -1.67
CA GLU A 69 -2.50 13.77 -3.08
C GLU A 69 -1.23 14.61 -3.24
N TYR A 70 -0.94 15.49 -2.29
CA TYR A 70 0.22 16.38 -2.28
C TYR A 70 1.55 15.69 -1.92
N TYR A 71 1.50 14.54 -1.25
CA TYR A 71 2.69 13.77 -0.81
C TYR A 71 2.86 12.45 -1.57
N LEU A 72 2.11 12.25 -2.66
CA LEU A 72 2.25 11.07 -3.51
C LEU A 72 3.66 11.01 -4.10
N GLN A 73 4.39 9.97 -3.70
CA GLN A 73 5.72 9.71 -4.20
C GLN A 73 5.62 8.79 -5.43
N PRO A 74 6.26 9.14 -6.57
CA PRO A 74 6.27 8.28 -7.75
C PRO A 74 6.90 6.90 -7.53
N LEU A 75 7.73 6.74 -6.48
CA LEU A 75 8.43 5.49 -6.17
C LEU A 75 7.54 4.45 -5.47
N PHE A 76 6.50 4.90 -4.74
CA PHE A 76 5.57 4.02 -4.01
C PHE A 76 4.13 4.40 -4.35
N PRO A 77 3.64 3.96 -5.53
CA PRO A 77 2.27 4.19 -5.94
C PRO A 77 1.30 3.39 -5.04
N ALA A 78 0.88 3.98 -3.91
CA ALA A 78 -0.18 3.47 -3.04
C ALA A 78 -1.57 3.81 -3.60
N VAL A 79 -1.78 3.50 -4.88
CA VAL A 79 -2.96 3.89 -5.66
C VAL A 79 -4.09 2.87 -5.57
N VAL A 80 -3.75 1.63 -5.23
CA VAL A 80 -4.64 0.49 -5.30
C VAL A 80 -5.73 0.61 -4.23
N GLN A 81 -6.98 0.70 -4.68
CA GLN A 81 -8.15 0.83 -3.81
C GLN A 81 -9.07 -0.38 -3.88
N GLU A 82 -9.00 -1.18 -4.95
CA GLU A 82 -9.94 -2.27 -5.19
C GLU A 82 -9.19 -3.56 -5.50
N HIS A 83 -9.57 -4.65 -4.85
CA HIS A 83 -9.11 -5.99 -5.19
C HIS A 83 -10.32 -6.89 -5.41
N PHE A 84 -10.39 -7.46 -6.61
CA PHE A 84 -11.34 -8.52 -6.94
C PHE A 84 -10.64 -9.85 -6.78
N THR A 85 -11.24 -10.78 -6.06
CA THR A 85 -10.71 -12.13 -5.88
C THR A 85 -11.72 -13.15 -6.37
N ALA A 86 -11.23 -14.18 -7.04
CA ALA A 86 -12.02 -15.31 -7.48
C ALA A 86 -11.19 -16.58 -7.32
N GLY A 87 -11.84 -17.69 -7.00
CA GLY A 87 -11.17 -18.96 -6.83
C GLY A 87 -12.15 -20.12 -6.85
N PHE A 88 -11.59 -21.32 -6.92
CA PHE A 88 -12.35 -22.54 -6.81
C PHE A 88 -11.55 -23.59 -6.03
N GLY A 89 -12.27 -24.47 -5.33
CA GLY A 89 -11.71 -25.61 -4.63
C GLY A 89 -12.30 -26.90 -5.20
N TYR A 90 -11.47 -27.90 -5.45
CA TYR A 90 -11.90 -29.21 -5.94
C TYR A 90 -11.44 -30.31 -4.99
N ALA A 91 -12.38 -31.10 -4.49
CA ALA A 91 -12.18 -32.16 -3.51
C ALA A 91 -13.02 -33.42 -3.87
N PRO A 92 -12.51 -34.31 -4.74
CA PRO A 92 -13.27 -35.47 -5.22
C PRO A 92 -13.43 -36.59 -4.17
N ASP A 93 -12.48 -36.77 -3.25
CA ASP A 93 -12.45 -37.90 -2.30
C ASP A 93 -12.83 -37.50 -0.86
N GLY A 94 -13.85 -36.66 -0.71
CA GLY A 94 -14.44 -36.33 0.60
C GLY A 94 -13.45 -35.72 1.61
N GLU A 95 -12.58 -34.81 1.16
CA GLU A 95 -11.55 -34.06 1.92
C GLU A 95 -10.19 -34.75 2.12
N THR A 96 -10.01 -36.03 1.75
CA THR A 96 -8.69 -36.70 1.78
C THR A 96 -7.67 -36.01 0.87
N PHE A 97 -8.16 -35.45 -0.23
CA PHE A 97 -7.41 -34.73 -1.25
C PHE A 97 -8.20 -33.49 -1.67
N SER A 98 -7.58 -32.31 -1.61
CA SER A 98 -8.15 -31.08 -2.15
C SER A 98 -7.13 -30.21 -2.87
N VAL A 99 -7.60 -29.51 -3.90
CA VAL A 99 -6.84 -28.52 -4.66
C VAL A 99 -7.63 -27.22 -4.67
N ASP A 100 -6.99 -26.13 -4.26
CA ASP A 100 -7.59 -24.80 -4.28
C ASP A 100 -6.80 -23.88 -5.21
N MET A 101 -7.50 -23.21 -6.11
CA MET A 101 -6.94 -22.19 -6.97
C MET A 101 -7.57 -20.84 -6.65
N SER A 102 -6.75 -19.79 -6.61
CA SER A 102 -7.21 -18.41 -6.40
C SER A 102 -6.49 -17.44 -7.31
N TYR A 103 -7.23 -16.43 -7.74
CA TYR A 103 -6.78 -15.35 -8.59
C TYR A 103 -7.29 -14.03 -8.01
N SER A 104 -6.39 -13.06 -7.87
CA SER A 104 -6.72 -11.71 -7.43
C SER A 104 -6.32 -10.71 -8.51
N TYR A 105 -7.27 -9.86 -8.87
CA TYR A 105 -7.12 -8.79 -9.84
C TYR A 105 -7.31 -7.45 -9.17
N VAL A 106 -6.39 -6.53 -9.45
CA VAL A 106 -6.44 -5.15 -9.02
C VAL A 106 -6.59 -4.27 -10.26
N PRO A 107 -7.70 -3.53 -10.40
CA PRO A 107 -7.89 -2.58 -11.48
C PRO A 107 -6.82 -1.50 -11.46
N GLU A 108 -6.54 -0.94 -12.64
CA GLU A 108 -5.60 0.16 -12.76
C GLU A 108 -6.14 1.39 -12.03
N ALA A 109 -5.42 1.83 -11.01
CA ALA A 109 -5.69 3.08 -10.32
C ALA A 109 -4.62 4.11 -10.73
N SER A 110 -5.08 5.29 -11.14
CA SER A 110 -4.22 6.40 -11.53
C SER A 110 -4.40 7.56 -10.55
N LEU A 111 -3.28 8.14 -10.11
CA LEU A 111 -3.28 9.40 -9.39
C LEU A 111 -2.31 10.36 -10.08
N THR A 112 -2.74 11.61 -10.19
CA THR A 112 -1.93 12.71 -10.72
C THR A 112 -1.51 13.59 -9.56
N SER A 113 -0.21 13.73 -9.33
CA SER A 113 0.30 14.61 -8.28
C SER A 113 0.11 16.08 -8.66
N SER A 114 -0.51 16.88 -7.79
CA SER A 114 -0.76 18.32 -7.96
C SER A 114 0.47 19.19 -7.66
N SER A 115 1.68 18.67 -7.88
CA SER A 115 2.95 19.37 -7.66
C SER A 115 3.38 20.18 -8.88
N LEU A 116 4.38 21.07 -8.72
CA LEU A 116 4.90 21.97 -9.76
C LEU A 116 5.39 21.25 -11.05
N SER A 117 5.54 19.93 -11.02
CA SER A 117 5.70 19.06 -12.19
C SER A 117 4.79 17.83 -12.02
N PRO A 118 3.61 17.80 -12.64
CA PRO A 118 2.66 16.73 -12.46
C PRO A 118 3.20 15.44 -13.08
N VAL A 119 3.30 14.40 -12.25
CA VAL A 119 3.61 13.03 -12.66
C VAL A 119 2.36 12.20 -12.42
N THR A 120 1.89 11.53 -13.45
CA THR A 120 0.81 10.55 -13.36
C THR A 120 1.42 9.17 -13.24
N SER A 121 1.05 8.45 -12.17
CA SER A 121 1.45 7.06 -11.97
C SER A 121 0.20 6.18 -11.99
N ALA A 122 0.22 5.18 -12.87
CA ALA A 122 -0.81 4.16 -12.97
C ALA A 122 -0.20 2.80 -12.61
N MET A 123 -0.90 2.02 -11.81
CA MET A 123 -0.46 0.68 -11.41
C MET A 123 -1.63 -0.29 -11.40
N SER A 124 -1.41 -1.48 -11.97
CA SER A 124 -2.28 -2.65 -11.87
C SER A 124 -1.51 -3.81 -11.26
N GLN A 125 -2.21 -4.72 -10.59
CA GLN A 125 -1.59 -5.88 -9.95
C GLN A 125 -2.41 -7.14 -10.23
N HIS A 126 -1.69 -8.23 -10.48
CA HIS A 126 -2.26 -9.56 -10.65
C HIS A 126 -1.57 -10.50 -9.67
N ASN A 127 -2.34 -11.28 -8.93
CA ASN A 127 -1.83 -12.33 -8.07
C ASN A 127 -2.54 -13.65 -8.37
N PHE A 128 -1.78 -14.73 -8.34
CA PHE A 128 -2.27 -16.07 -8.60
C PHE A 128 -1.66 -17.02 -7.58
N SER A 129 -2.47 -17.93 -7.06
CA SER A 129 -2.05 -18.90 -6.06
C SER A 129 -2.75 -20.24 -6.25
N ILE A 130 -2.00 -21.32 -6.05
CA ILE A 130 -2.48 -22.70 -6.08
C ILE A 130 -2.05 -23.35 -4.77
N ASN A 131 -2.99 -24.02 -4.10
CA ASN A 131 -2.75 -24.77 -2.89
C ASN A 131 -3.19 -26.22 -3.08
N TYR A 132 -2.48 -27.11 -2.40
CA TYR A 132 -2.72 -28.54 -2.40
C TYR A 132 -2.77 -29.02 -0.96
N THR A 133 -3.83 -29.74 -0.59
CA THR A 133 -4.01 -30.30 0.74
C THR A 133 -4.29 -31.79 0.63
N SER A 134 -3.63 -32.58 1.48
CA SER A 134 -3.90 -34.01 1.62
C SER A 134 -3.93 -34.36 3.09
N ILE A 135 -4.98 -35.08 3.50
CA ILE A 135 -5.20 -35.54 4.86
C ILE A 135 -4.99 -37.05 4.85
N PHE A 136 -4.14 -37.55 5.75
CA PHE A 136 -3.89 -38.97 5.94
C PHE A 136 -4.52 -39.40 7.26
N GLU A 137 -5.38 -40.41 7.24
CA GLU A 137 -5.86 -41.10 8.45
C GLU A 137 -5.03 -42.38 8.66
N ASP A 138 -4.43 -42.50 9.86
CA ASP A 138 -3.63 -43.64 10.33
C ASP A 138 -4.49 -44.82 10.81
#